data_AF-A0A523SSD4-F1
#
_entry.id   AF-A0A523SSD4-F1
#
_cell.length_a   1.000
_cell.length_b   1.000
_cell.length_c   1.000
_cell.angle_alpha   90.00
_cell.angle_beta   90.00
_cell.angle_gamma   90.00
#
_symmetry.space_group_name_H-M   'P 1'
#
loop_
_entity.id
_entity.type
_entity.pdbx_description
1 polymer ?
#
loop_
_entity_poly.entity_id
_entity_poly.type
_entity_poly.pdbx_seq_one_letter_code
_entity_poly.pdbx_strand_id
1 'polypeptide(L)'
;MSTSMSLEKMAGWAFIIFVIVAIVAGLAVGYMTWPDSGTDMATVTSTNTWITLIMLILGVIVGLVSITAKEVTSFLMASIALIVTRVGVDVWKPLNIDWLANGILYYFAEGMLNYIVAFVAPAAVIIAIKQVYTLAKTK
;
A
#
# COMPACT_ATOMS: atom_id res chain seq x y z
N MET A 1 -30.97 12.45 -10.06
CA MET A 1 -29.74 12.58 -10.88
C MET A 1 -28.62 13.27 -10.10
N SER A 2 -28.22 12.75 -8.92
CA SER A 2 -27.09 13.33 -8.14
C SER A 2 -26.22 12.30 -7.40
N THR A 3 -26.47 11.00 -7.57
CA THR A 3 -25.83 9.94 -6.78
C THR A 3 -24.47 9.47 -7.35
N SER A 4 -24.20 9.71 -8.64
CA SER A 4 -22.92 9.30 -9.25
C SER A 4 -21.75 10.19 -8.82
N MET A 5 -21.98 11.50 -8.68
CA MET A 5 -20.95 12.46 -8.28
C MET A 5 -20.48 12.28 -6.82
N SER A 6 -21.33 11.73 -5.96
CA SER A 6 -20.97 11.40 -4.58
C SER A 6 -20.15 10.10 -4.47
N LEU A 7 -20.43 9.11 -5.33
CA LEU A 7 -19.79 7.79 -5.29
C LEU A 7 -18.31 7.82 -5.72
N GLU A 8 -17.97 8.56 -6.78
CA GLU A 8 -16.58 8.75 -7.20
C GLU A 8 -15.77 9.48 -6.12
N LYS A 9 -16.35 10.53 -5.52
CA LYS A 9 -15.72 11.27 -4.42
C LYS A 9 -15.56 10.40 -3.18
N MET A 10 -16.55 9.55 -2.86
CA MET A 10 -16.47 8.59 -1.76
C MET A 10 -15.38 7.55 -1.97
N ALA A 11 -15.20 7.03 -3.19
CA ALA A 11 -14.13 6.09 -3.51
C ALA A 11 -12.74 6.73 -3.34
N GLY A 12 -12.58 7.99 -3.76
CA GLY A 12 -11.34 8.75 -3.54
C GLY A 12 -11.02 8.95 -2.06
N TRP A 13 -12.01 9.31 -1.24
CA TRP A 13 -11.83 9.43 0.21
C TRP A 13 -11.53 8.08 0.88
N ALA A 14 -12.19 7.00 0.45
CA ALA A 14 -11.91 5.66 0.96
C ALA A 14 -10.46 5.23 0.69
N PHE A 15 -9.92 5.52 -0.50
CA PHE A 15 -8.52 5.25 -0.82
C PHE A 15 -7.57 6.00 0.12
N ILE A 16 -7.78 7.30 0.35
CA ILE A 16 -6.94 8.10 1.25
C ILE A 16 -7.01 7.55 2.68
N ILE A 17 -8.19 7.20 3.17
CA ILE A 17 -8.36 6.62 4.50
C ILE A 17 -7.57 5.31 4.62
N PHE A 18 -7.64 4.42 3.63
CA PHE A 18 -6.91 3.16 3.69
C PHE A 18 -5.39 3.35 3.56
N VAL A 19 -4.92 4.37 2.83
CA VAL A 19 -3.50 4.75 2.85
C VAL A 19 -3.07 5.21 4.25
N ILE A 20 -3.88 6.00 4.93
CA ILE A 20 -3.60 6.41 6.32
C ILE A 20 -3.55 5.18 7.24
N VAL A 21 -4.48 4.23 7.09
CA VAL A 21 -4.47 2.97 7.85
C VAL A 21 -3.20 2.17 7.55
N ALA A 22 -2.76 2.08 6.30
CA ALA A 22 -1.51 1.42 5.92
C ALA A 22 -0.28 2.09 6.56
N ILE A 23 -0.26 3.43 6.61
CA ILE A 23 0.80 4.19 7.28
C ILE A 23 0.82 3.88 8.77
N VAL A 24 -0.31 3.97 9.46
CA VAL A 24 -0.40 3.70 10.90
C VAL A 24 -0.02 2.25 11.21
N ALA A 25 -0.48 1.30 10.42
CA ALA A 25 -0.11 -0.11 10.55
C ALA A 25 1.40 -0.32 10.31
N GLY A 26 1.98 0.38 9.34
CA GLY A 26 3.41 0.36 9.08
C GLY A 26 4.26 0.94 10.19
N LEU A 27 3.82 2.02 10.83
CA LEU A 27 4.49 2.56 12.02
C LEU A 27 4.39 1.59 13.20
N ALA A 28 3.21 0.99 13.43
CA ALA A 28 3.01 0.04 14.52
C ALA A 28 3.86 -1.23 14.35
N VAL A 29 3.83 -1.86 13.17
CA VAL A 29 4.63 -3.06 12.90
C VAL A 29 6.11 -2.72 12.75
N GLY A 30 6.45 -1.57 12.20
CA GLY A 30 7.82 -1.07 12.15
C GLY A 30 8.40 -0.93 13.57
N TYR A 31 7.62 -0.40 14.51
CA TYR A 31 8.01 -0.36 15.92
C TYR A 31 8.20 -1.78 16.49
N MET A 32 7.26 -2.69 16.25
CA MET A 32 7.35 -4.07 16.75
C MET A 32 8.54 -4.84 16.17
N THR A 33 8.94 -4.53 14.93
CA THR A 33 10.05 -5.20 14.22
C THR A 33 11.42 -4.63 14.64
N TRP A 34 11.44 -3.42 15.21
CA TRP A 34 12.66 -2.79 15.67
C TRP A 34 13.32 -3.61 16.80
N PRO A 35 14.66 -3.85 16.77
CA PRO A 35 15.33 -4.76 17.70
C PRO A 35 15.13 -4.43 19.19
N ASP A 36 14.99 -3.17 19.56
CA ASP A 36 14.82 -2.76 20.97
C ASP A 36 13.35 -2.65 21.42
N SER A 37 12.40 -3.06 20.58
CA SER A 37 10.97 -3.00 20.91
C SER A 37 10.57 -3.97 22.04
N GLY A 38 11.40 -4.98 22.31
CA GLY A 38 11.09 -6.07 23.24
C GLY A 38 9.96 -7.00 22.78
N THR A 39 9.52 -6.89 21.53
CA THR A 39 8.45 -7.72 20.98
C THR A 39 9.00 -9.05 20.48
N ASP A 40 8.32 -10.15 20.80
CA ASP A 40 8.70 -11.47 20.31
C ASP A 40 8.49 -11.63 18.79
N MET A 41 9.45 -12.25 18.10
CA MET A 41 9.45 -12.38 16.64
C MET A 41 8.28 -13.21 16.10
N ALA A 42 7.75 -14.17 16.87
CA ALA A 42 6.56 -14.91 16.46
C ALA A 42 5.33 -14.00 16.45
N THR A 43 5.24 -13.07 17.40
CA THR A 43 4.18 -12.06 17.47
C THR A 43 4.29 -11.08 16.30
N VAL A 44 5.50 -10.58 16.00
CA VAL A 44 5.74 -9.69 14.84
C VAL A 44 5.29 -10.35 13.55
N THR A 45 5.70 -11.60 13.32
CA THR A 45 5.39 -12.35 12.09
C THR A 45 3.89 -12.60 11.93
N SER A 46 3.21 -13.01 13.01
CA SER A 46 1.76 -13.23 13.02
C SER A 46 1.00 -11.94 12.72
N THR A 47 1.31 -10.85 13.43
CA THR A 47 0.68 -9.54 13.21
C THR A 47 0.92 -9.02 11.80
N ASN A 48 2.15 -9.16 11.28
CA ASN A 48 2.49 -8.72 9.93
C ASN A 48 1.67 -9.48 8.88
N THR A 49 1.51 -10.79 9.03
CA THR A 49 0.74 -11.65 8.12
C THR A 49 -0.73 -11.22 8.05
N TRP A 50 -1.36 -11.01 9.21
CA TRP A 50 -2.78 -10.62 9.27
C TRP A 50 -3.01 -9.21 8.71
N ILE A 51 -2.16 -8.25 9.05
CA ILE A 51 -2.28 -6.88 8.53
C ILE A 51 -2.07 -6.88 7.01
N THR A 52 -1.07 -7.60 6.51
CA THR A 52 -0.82 -7.71 5.06
C THR A 52 -2.03 -8.29 4.34
N LEU A 53 -2.65 -9.34 4.89
CA LEU A 53 -3.87 -9.93 4.33
C LEU A 53 -5.03 -8.91 4.29
N ILE A 54 -5.23 -8.14 5.36
CA ILE A 54 -6.25 -7.08 5.40
C ILE A 54 -5.98 -6.02 4.32
N MET A 55 -4.73 -5.55 4.18
CA MET A 55 -4.35 -4.57 3.16
C MET A 55 -4.62 -5.09 1.75
N LEU A 56 -4.28 -6.35 1.48
CA LEU A 56 -4.55 -6.99 0.20
C LEU A 56 -6.04 -7.02 -0.12
N ILE A 57 -6.88 -7.40 0.85
CA ILE A 57 -8.35 -7.45 0.68
C ILE A 57 -8.90 -6.04 0.43
N LEU A 58 -8.47 -5.04 1.22
CA LEU A 58 -8.88 -3.65 1.01
C LEU A 58 -8.48 -3.15 -0.38
N GLY A 59 -7.27 -3.50 -0.84
CA GLY A 59 -6.79 -3.15 -2.17
C GLY A 59 -7.62 -3.78 -3.28
N VAL A 60 -8.01 -5.06 -3.13
CA VAL A 60 -8.93 -5.73 -4.06
C VAL A 60 -10.28 -5.00 -4.11
N ILE A 61 -10.87 -4.69 -2.95
CA ILE A 61 -12.16 -3.98 -2.86
C ILE A 61 -12.06 -2.64 -3.59
N VAL A 62 -10.99 -1.87 -3.33
CA VAL A 62 -10.81 -0.58 -3.98
C VAL A 62 -10.55 -0.72 -5.48
N GLY A 63 -9.78 -1.70 -5.94
CA GLY A 63 -9.58 -1.93 -7.38
C GLY A 63 -10.85 -2.35 -8.12
N LEU A 64 -11.78 -3.01 -7.43
CA LEU A 64 -13.09 -3.35 -7.98
C LEU A 64 -14.03 -2.14 -8.03
N VAL A 65 -14.10 -1.38 -6.94
CA VAL A 65 -14.99 -0.20 -6.76
C VAL A 65 -14.47 1.02 -7.54
N SER A 66 -13.16 1.16 -7.71
CA SER A 66 -12.54 2.26 -8.43
C SER A 66 -12.84 2.14 -9.93
N ILE A 67 -13.65 3.07 -10.43
CA ILE A 67 -14.01 3.21 -11.84
C ILE A 67 -13.91 4.69 -12.21
N THR A 68 -12.69 5.20 -12.36
CA THR A 68 -12.44 6.47 -13.04
C THR A 68 -11.45 6.23 -14.17
N ALA A 69 -11.98 5.90 -15.36
CA ALA A 69 -11.20 5.66 -16.57
C ALA A 69 -10.23 6.80 -16.93
N LYS A 70 -10.51 8.03 -16.46
CA LYS A 70 -9.67 9.22 -16.67
C LYS A 70 -8.34 9.22 -15.94
N GLU A 71 -8.19 8.44 -14.85
CA GLU A 71 -7.00 8.52 -13.98
C GLU A 71 -6.23 7.20 -13.91
N VAL A 72 -6.64 6.19 -14.67
CA VAL A 72 -6.05 4.85 -14.63
C VAL A 72 -4.55 4.86 -14.93
N THR A 73 -4.11 5.61 -15.95
CA THR A 73 -2.68 5.71 -16.28
C THR A 73 -1.89 6.31 -15.13
N SER A 74 -2.35 7.43 -14.55
CA SER A 74 -1.67 8.08 -13.43
C SER A 74 -1.62 7.17 -12.20
N PHE A 75 -2.71 6.45 -11.90
CA PHE A 75 -2.77 5.49 -10.80
C PHE A 75 -1.79 4.33 -10.99
N LEU A 76 -1.78 3.71 -12.18
CA LEU A 76 -0.88 2.60 -12.48
C LEU A 76 0.59 3.06 -12.43
N MET A 77 0.91 4.25 -12.93
CA MET A 77 2.26 4.81 -12.83
C MET A 77 2.70 5.05 -11.39
N ALA A 78 1.84 5.64 -10.56
CA ALA A 78 2.12 5.81 -9.13
C ALA A 78 2.28 4.46 -8.41
N SER A 79 1.44 3.47 -8.75
CA SER A 79 1.51 2.12 -8.21
C SER A 79 2.84 1.43 -8.55
N ILE A 80 3.28 1.55 -9.81
CA ILE A 80 4.57 1.03 -10.25
C ILE A 80 5.71 1.71 -9.49
N ALA A 81 5.69 3.04 -9.34
CA ALA A 81 6.71 3.76 -8.59
C ALA A 81 6.82 3.27 -7.13
N LEU A 82 5.68 3.07 -6.45
CA LEU A 82 5.64 2.55 -5.08
C LEU A 82 6.19 1.12 -5.00
N ILE A 83 5.75 0.22 -5.88
CA ILE A 83 6.20 -1.17 -5.91
C ILE A 83 7.69 -1.26 -6.20
N VAL A 84 8.19 -0.51 -7.19
CA VAL A 84 9.62 -0.48 -7.54
C VAL A 84 10.47 0.08 -6.38
N THR A 85 9.96 1.07 -5.66
CA THR A 85 10.64 1.60 -4.45
C THR A 85 10.73 0.53 -3.35
N ARG A 86 9.78 -0.41 -3.29
CA ARG A 86 9.78 -1.49 -2.28
C ARG A 86 10.63 -2.70 -2.66
N VAL A 87 10.57 -3.11 -3.93
CA VAL A 87 11.18 -4.37 -4.44
C VAL A 87 12.53 -4.13 -5.10
N GLY A 88 12.77 -2.94 -5.63
CA GLY A 88 13.98 -2.59 -6.36
C GLY A 88 15.13 -2.17 -5.45
N VAL A 89 15.30 -0.87 -5.26
CA VAL A 89 16.36 -0.29 -4.42
C VAL A 89 15.75 0.11 -3.08
N ASP A 90 16.27 -0.45 -2.00
CA ASP A 90 15.92 0.00 -0.65
C ASP A 90 16.51 1.39 -0.40
N VAL A 91 15.76 2.41 -0.81
CA VAL A 91 16.10 3.83 -0.66
C VAL A 91 16.18 4.26 0.80
N TRP A 92 15.62 3.46 1.72
CA TRP A 92 15.57 3.77 3.15
C TRP A 92 16.77 3.19 3.89
N LYS A 93 17.52 2.27 3.30
CA LYS A 93 18.72 1.68 3.90
C LYS A 93 19.68 2.71 4.55
N PRO A 94 19.93 3.91 3.97
CA PRO A 94 20.75 4.94 4.63
C PRO A 94 20.19 5.47 5.95
N LEU A 95 18.90 5.25 6.25
CA LEU A 95 18.27 5.59 7.53
C LEU A 95 18.54 4.55 8.62
N ASN A 96 19.11 3.39 8.28
CA ASN A 96 19.53 2.38 9.25
C ASN A 96 20.85 2.81 9.90
N ILE A 97 20.77 3.86 10.71
CA ILE A 97 21.90 4.49 11.37
C ILE A 97 21.92 4.02 12.82
N ASP A 98 22.91 3.20 13.16
CA ASP A 98 23.02 2.59 14.49
C ASP A 98 23.07 3.62 15.63
N TRP A 99 23.79 4.74 15.45
CA TRP A 99 23.92 5.78 16.49
C TRP A 99 22.66 6.65 16.66
N LEU A 100 21.67 6.54 15.77
CA LEU A 100 20.42 7.30 15.82
C LEU A 100 19.26 6.33 16.09
N ALA A 101 18.99 6.10 17.38
CA ALA A 101 17.88 5.26 17.84
C ALA A 101 17.87 3.85 17.18
N ASN A 102 19.06 3.24 17.01
CA ASN A 102 19.24 1.91 16.45
C ASN A 102 18.47 1.68 15.15
N GLY A 103 18.47 2.68 14.27
CA GLY A 103 17.83 2.60 12.96
C GLY A 103 16.31 2.59 12.96
N ILE A 104 15.61 3.01 14.03
CA ILE A 104 14.13 2.98 14.08
C ILE A 104 13.44 3.65 12.88
N LEU A 105 14.03 4.72 12.34
CA LEU A 105 13.52 5.42 11.17
C LEU A 105 13.48 4.54 9.92
N TYR A 106 14.45 3.62 9.78
CA TYR A 106 14.45 2.62 8.73
C TYR A 106 13.23 1.70 8.85
N TYR A 107 12.99 1.12 10.03
CA TYR A 107 11.88 0.20 10.25
C TYR A 107 10.51 0.87 10.07
N PHE A 108 10.38 2.15 10.43
CA PHE A 108 9.18 2.94 10.15
C PHE A 108 8.98 3.16 8.65
N ALA A 109 10.01 3.62 7.94
CA ALA A 109 9.93 3.87 6.51
C ALA A 109 9.63 2.58 5.72
N GLU A 110 10.33 1.50 6.06
CA GLU A 110 10.10 0.18 5.44
C GLU A 110 8.70 -0.33 5.74
N GLY A 111 8.26 -0.28 7.00
CA GLY A 111 6.93 -0.73 7.42
C GLY A 111 5.80 0.01 6.69
N MET A 112 5.87 1.35 6.64
CA MET A 112 4.90 2.17 5.92
C MET A 112 4.84 1.80 4.43
N LEU A 113 5.99 1.75 3.76
CA LEU A 113 6.05 1.44 2.33
C LEU A 113 5.53 0.02 2.06
N ASN A 114 5.84 -0.94 2.93
CA ASN A 114 5.40 -2.32 2.77
C ASN A 114 3.88 -2.45 2.75
N TYR A 115 3.17 -1.80 3.68
CA TYR A 115 1.70 -1.87 3.72
C TYR A 115 1.02 -1.00 2.68
N ILE A 116 1.60 0.14 2.32
CA ILE A 116 1.11 0.93 1.18
C ILE A 116 1.16 0.07 -0.09
N VAL A 117 2.27 -0.63 -0.33
CA VAL A 117 2.41 -1.52 -1.48
C VAL A 117 1.46 -2.72 -1.39
N ALA A 118 1.31 -3.34 -0.22
CA ALA A 118 0.36 -4.43 -0.02
C ALA A 118 -1.09 -4.01 -0.34
N PHE A 119 -1.45 -2.75 -0.07
CA PHE A 119 -2.76 -2.20 -0.43
C PHE A 119 -2.87 -1.84 -1.92
N VAL A 120 -1.88 -1.15 -2.48
CA VAL A 120 -1.94 -0.61 -3.85
C VAL A 120 -1.76 -1.69 -4.92
N ALA A 121 -0.91 -2.69 -4.68
CA ALA A 121 -0.58 -3.72 -5.66
C ALA A 121 -1.79 -4.50 -6.22
N PRO A 122 -2.69 -5.09 -5.41
CA PRO A 122 -3.85 -5.82 -5.94
C PRO A 122 -4.85 -4.89 -6.66
N ALA A 123 -5.00 -3.64 -6.22
CA ALA A 123 -5.82 -2.66 -6.93
C ALA A 123 -5.28 -2.40 -8.34
N ALA A 124 -3.95 -2.23 -8.46
CA ALA A 124 -3.27 -2.04 -9.73
C ALA A 124 -3.41 -3.24 -10.67
N VAL A 125 -3.31 -4.47 -10.14
CA VAL A 125 -3.53 -5.70 -10.93
C VAL A 125 -4.93 -5.73 -11.55
N ILE A 126 -5.96 -5.46 -10.75
CA ILE A 126 -7.35 -5.47 -11.23
C ILE A 126 -7.57 -4.41 -12.32
N ILE A 127 -7.06 -3.20 -12.09
CA ILE A 127 -7.19 -2.10 -13.03
C ILE A 127 -6.43 -2.40 -14.33
N ALA A 128 -5.22 -2.95 -14.25
CA ALA A 128 -4.43 -3.33 -15.41
C ALA A 128 -5.14 -4.39 -16.27
N ILE A 129 -5.73 -5.42 -15.64
CA ILE A 129 -6.51 -6.45 -16.34
C ILE A 129 -7.73 -5.82 -17.05
N LYS A 130 -8.47 -4.94 -16.39
CA LYS A 130 -9.62 -4.22 -16.99
C LYS A 130 -9.19 -3.39 -18.21
N GLN A 131 -8.03 -2.75 -18.16
CA GLN A 131 -7.49 -1.98 -19.30
C GLN A 131 -7.11 -2.87 -20.49
N VAL A 132 -6.40 -3.98 -20.24
CA VAL A 132 -6.04 -4.95 -21.28
C VAL A 132 -7.29 -5.52 -21.95
N TYR A 133 -8.31 -5.88 -21.18
CA TYR A 133 -9.59 -6.37 -21.71
C TYR A 133 -10.29 -5.32 -22.59
N THR A 134 -10.25 -4.05 -22.19
CA THR A 134 -10.84 -2.95 -22.96
C THR A 134 -10.13 -2.78 -24.30
N LEU A 135 -8.79 -2.77 -24.30
CA LEU A 135 -7.96 -2.68 -25.52
C LEU A 135 -8.16 -3.88 -26.46
N ALA A 136 -8.38 -5.07 -25.91
CA ALA A 136 -8.65 -6.26 -26.70
C ALA A 136 -10.02 -6.20 -27.40
N LYS A 137 -11.01 -5.54 -26.80
CA LYS A 137 -12.38 -5.42 -27.33
C LYS A 137 -12.55 -4.29 -28.36
N THR A 138 -11.70 -3.26 -28.32
CA THR A 138 -11.68 -2.18 -29.31
C THR A 138 -10.89 -2.53 -30.59
N LYS A 139 -10.28 -3.71 -30.66
CA LYS A 139 -9.80 -4.33 -31.90
C LYS A 139 -10.84 -5.28 -32.45
#